data_AF-A0A955NJ00-F1
#
_entry.id   AF-A0A955NJ00-F1
#
_cell.length_a   1.000
_cell.length_b   1.000
_cell.length_c   1.000
_cell.angle_alpha   90.00
_cell.angle_beta   90.00
_cell.angle_gamma   90.00
#
_symmetry.space_group_name_H-M   'P 1'
#
loop_
_entity.id
_entity.type
_entity.pdbx_description
1 polymer ?
#
loop_
_entity_poly.entity_id
_entity_poly.type
_entity_poly.pdbx_seq_one_letter_code
_entity_poly.pdbx_strand_id
1 'polypeptide(L)'
;MKKIVFFVFLFLLLSVIVSPSSRSEEDIFYALCPKSLNNPFWDDVKVGMEKAAKELGVKAEFVAPIELDASQQVQKIEALLERKVDGIAISPTAPGSVVDV
;
A
#
# COMPACT_ATOMS: atom_id res chain seq x y z
N MET A 1 -40.74 26.91 -18.71
CA MET A 1 -39.38 27.25 -19.19
C MET A 1 -38.44 27.66 -18.06
N LYS A 2 -38.77 28.63 -17.20
CA LYS A 2 -37.90 29.05 -16.07
C LYS A 2 -37.47 27.92 -15.11
N LYS A 3 -38.37 26.98 -14.81
CA LYS A 3 -38.08 25.81 -13.93
C LYS A 3 -37.12 24.79 -14.56
N ILE A 4 -37.14 24.66 -15.89
CA ILE A 4 -36.28 23.74 -16.65
C ILE A 4 -34.87 24.34 -16.76
N VAL A 5 -34.77 25.65 -17.04
CA VAL A 5 -33.50 26.38 -17.03
C VAL A 5 -32.87 26.33 -15.63
N PHE A 6 -33.66 26.48 -14.57
CA PHE A 6 -33.17 26.35 -13.19
C PHE A 6 -32.64 24.94 -12.88
N PHE A 7 -33.33 23.88 -13.33
CA PHE A 7 -32.86 22.51 -13.12
C PHE A 7 -31.60 22.17 -13.91
N VAL A 8 -31.46 22.66 -15.13
CA VAL A 8 -30.23 22.50 -15.94
C VAL A 8 -29.06 23.26 -15.32
N PHE A 9 -29.31 24.47 -14.80
CA PHE A 9 -28.28 25.25 -14.10
C PHE A 9 -27.85 24.59 -12.77
N LEU A 10 -28.81 23.99 -12.05
CA LEU A 10 -28.53 23.23 -10.82
C LEU A 10 -27.75 21.94 -11.09
N PHE A 11 -28.04 21.26 -12.19
CA PHE A 11 -27.31 20.05 -12.62
C PHE A 11 -25.88 20.40 -13.06
N LEU A 12 -25.69 21.53 -13.75
CA LEU A 12 -24.37 22.03 -14.16
C LEU A 12 -23.51 22.45 -12.95
N LEU A 13 -24.13 23.02 -11.91
CA LEU A 13 -23.47 23.35 -10.64
C LEU A 13 -23.07 22.10 -9.84
N LEU A 14 -23.86 21.03 -9.90
CA LEU A 14 -23.51 19.76 -9.25
C LEU A 14 -22.32 19.06 -9.91
N SER A 15 -22.18 19.16 -11.24
CA SER A 15 -21.08 18.52 -11.98
C SER A 15 -19.69 19.14 -11.70
N VAL A 16 -19.61 20.34 -11.13
CA VAL A 16 -18.32 21.00 -10.80
C VAL A 16 -17.74 20.50 -9.47
N ILE A 17 -18.55 19.85 -8.62
CA ILE A 17 -18.10 19.37 -7.28
C ILE A 17 -17.42 18.00 -7.39
N VAL A 18 -17.64 17.25 -8.47
CA VAL A 18 -16.96 15.98 -8.72
C VAL A 18 -15.63 16.26 -9.43
N SER A 19 -14.67 16.82 -8.69
CA SER A 19 -13.28 16.75 -9.11
C SER A 19 -12.80 15.29 -8.97
N PRO A 20 -12.09 14.72 -9.95
CA PRO A 20 -11.43 13.44 -9.74
C PRO A 20 -10.45 13.64 -8.59
N SER A 21 -10.66 12.91 -7.49
CA SER A 21 -9.78 12.97 -6.32
C SER A 21 -8.36 12.64 -6.80
N SER A 22 -7.49 13.64 -6.88
CA SER A 22 -6.06 13.42 -7.02
C SER A 22 -5.65 12.61 -5.79
N ARG A 23 -5.26 11.34 -6.00
CA ARG A 23 -4.74 10.47 -4.95
C ARG A 23 -3.60 11.23 -4.28
N SER A 24 -3.76 11.57 -3.00
CA SER A 24 -2.73 12.32 -2.28
C SER A 24 -1.49 11.43 -2.10
N GLU A 25 -0.29 11.99 -2.03
CA GLU A 25 0.93 11.19 -1.79
C GLU A 25 0.83 10.35 -0.50
N GLU A 26 0.07 10.83 0.49
CA GLU A 26 -0.26 10.14 1.75
C GLU A 26 -1.18 8.91 1.58
N ASP A 27 -1.78 8.71 0.40
CA ASP A 27 -2.61 7.55 0.08
C ASP A 27 -1.83 6.39 -0.51
N ILE A 28 -0.54 6.58 -0.84
CA ILE A 28 0.31 5.52 -1.34
C ILE A 28 0.76 4.64 -0.16
N PHE A 29 0.50 3.35 -0.24
CA PHE A 29 0.79 2.39 0.82
C PHE A 29 1.73 1.28 0.34
N TYR A 30 2.94 1.24 0.90
CA TYR A 30 3.93 0.20 0.62
C TYR A 30 4.01 -0.82 1.76
N ALA A 31 4.48 -2.03 1.45
CA ALA A 31 4.84 -3.02 2.45
C ALA A 31 6.28 -3.53 2.22
N LEU A 32 7.02 -3.74 3.30
CA LEU A 32 8.27 -4.49 3.30
C LEU A 32 8.05 -5.84 4.00
N CYS A 33 8.35 -6.90 3.27
CA CYS A 33 8.26 -8.29 3.74
C CYS A 33 9.65 -8.94 3.80
N PRO A 34 10.38 -8.82 4.93
CA PRO A 34 11.65 -9.52 5.11
C PRO A 34 11.43 -11.02 5.35
N LYS A 35 12.51 -11.75 5.60
CA LYS A 35 12.45 -13.20 5.85
C LYS A 35 11.82 -13.58 7.20
N SER A 36 12.11 -12.80 8.25
CA SER A 36 11.63 -13.01 9.61
C SER A 36 11.69 -11.71 10.41
N LEU A 37 11.06 -11.65 11.58
CA LEU A 37 11.09 -10.48 12.46
C LEU A 37 12.06 -10.64 13.66
N ASN A 38 12.49 -11.86 13.96
CA ASN A 38 13.35 -12.15 15.10
C ASN A 38 14.86 -11.96 14.84
N ASN A 39 15.25 -11.64 13.60
CA ASN A 39 16.66 -11.40 13.25
C ASN A 39 16.96 -9.89 13.31
N PRO A 40 17.88 -9.45 14.19
CA PRO A 40 18.17 -8.02 14.40
C PRO A 40 18.75 -7.31 13.17
N PHE A 41 19.23 -8.03 12.15
CA PHE A 41 19.54 -7.44 10.84
C PHE A 41 18.37 -6.62 10.27
N TRP A 42 17.13 -7.03 10.54
CA TRP A 42 15.94 -6.38 10.01
C TRP A 42 15.54 -5.10 10.74
N ASP A 43 16.09 -4.84 11.93
CA ASP A 43 15.81 -3.61 12.68
C ASP A 43 16.32 -2.38 11.94
N ASP A 44 17.56 -2.45 11.44
CA ASP A 44 18.16 -1.37 10.64
C ASP A 44 17.41 -1.16 9.31
N VAL A 45 16.95 -2.25 8.69
CA VAL A 45 16.13 -2.19 7.46
C VAL A 45 14.80 -1.50 7.74
N LYS A 46 14.15 -1.80 8.86
CA LYS A 46 12.91 -1.17 9.28
C LYS A 46 13.10 0.32 9.52
N VAL A 47 14.18 0.73 10.21
CA VAL A 47 14.52 2.15 10.41
C VAL A 47 14.71 2.86 9.06
N GLY A 48 15.39 2.22 8.11
CA GLY A 48 15.56 2.75 6.75
C GLY A 48 14.22 2.94 6.02
N MET A 49 13.33 1.95 6.11
CA MET A 49 11.98 2.02 5.55
C MET A 49 11.18 3.19 6.14
N GLU A 50 11.14 3.30 7.47
CA GLU A 50 10.39 4.35 8.17
C GLU A 50 10.91 5.75 7.81
N LYS A 51 12.24 5.90 7.71
CA LYS A 51 12.87 7.13 7.25
C LYS A 51 12.44 7.50 5.83
N ALA A 52 12.53 6.56 4.89
CA ALA A 52 12.16 6.80 3.49
C ALA A 52 10.66 7.09 3.34
N ALA A 53 9.80 6.36 4.05
CA ALA A 53 8.36 6.59 4.05
C ALA A 53 8.02 8.02 4.51
N LYS A 54 8.68 8.49 5.57
CA LYS A 54 8.53 9.86 6.06
C LYS A 54 9.04 10.91 5.07
N GLU A 55 10.21 10.69 4.46
CA GLU A 55 10.79 11.63 3.49
C GLU A 55 9.94 11.77 2.23
N LEU A 56 9.26 10.69 1.82
CA LEU A 56 8.40 10.64 0.64
C LEU A 56 6.93 10.96 0.92
N GLY A 57 6.53 11.13 2.20
CA GLY A 57 5.14 11.39 2.56
C GLY A 57 4.19 10.22 2.29
N VAL A 58 4.69 8.98 2.27
CA VAL A 58 3.90 7.77 1.98
C VAL A 58 3.70 6.91 3.23
N LYS A 59 2.75 5.99 3.19
CA LYS A 59 2.55 4.98 4.24
C LYS A 59 3.39 3.74 3.93
N ALA A 60 3.96 3.13 4.98
CA ALA A 60 4.68 1.87 4.86
C ALA A 60 4.42 0.97 6.07
N GLU A 61 4.38 -0.35 5.86
CA GLU A 61 4.35 -1.33 6.94
C GLU A 61 5.47 -2.38 6.80
N PHE A 62 5.94 -2.88 7.94
CA PHE A 62 6.97 -3.91 8.01
C PHE A 62 6.34 -5.20 8.54
N VAL A 63 6.17 -6.20 7.68
CA VAL A 63 5.38 -7.40 8.00
C VAL A 63 6.07 -8.67 7.54
N ALA A 64 6.28 -9.60 8.46
CA ALA A 64 6.91 -10.88 8.17
C ALA A 64 6.47 -11.97 9.16
N PRO A 65 6.84 -13.23 8.92
CA PRO A 65 6.84 -14.27 9.94
C PRO A 65 7.77 -13.91 11.12
N ILE A 66 7.52 -14.48 12.31
CA ILE A 66 8.46 -14.28 13.44
C ILE A 66 9.77 -15.04 13.18
N GLU A 67 9.67 -16.27 12.71
CA GLU A 67 10.77 -17.18 12.36
C GLU A 67 10.87 -17.38 10.84
N LEU A 68 11.94 -18.01 10.35
CA LEU A 68 12.08 -18.36 8.93
C LEU A 68 11.02 -19.39 8.49
N ASP A 69 9.96 -18.92 7.84
CA ASP A 69 8.88 -19.76 7.31
C ASP A 69 8.40 -19.22 5.96
N ALA A 70 8.68 -19.97 4.89
CA ALA A 70 8.33 -19.55 3.53
C ALA A 70 6.81 -19.56 3.29
N SER A 71 6.08 -20.52 3.84
CA SER A 71 4.63 -20.62 3.67
C SER A 71 3.91 -19.46 4.37
N GLN A 72 4.35 -19.10 5.59
CA GLN A 72 3.81 -17.93 6.29
C GLN A 72 4.20 -16.62 5.59
N GLN A 73 5.38 -16.54 4.97
CA GLN A 73 5.75 -15.36 4.18
C GLN A 73 4.81 -15.20 2.99
N VAL A 74 4.51 -16.28 2.26
CA VAL A 74 3.55 -16.29 1.15
C VAL A 74 2.17 -15.81 1.61
N GLN A 75 1.62 -16.38 2.69
CA GLN A 75 0.31 -15.96 3.21
C GLN A 75 0.24 -14.47 3.58
N LYS A 76 1.34 -13.92 4.11
CA LYS A 76 1.42 -12.48 4.40
C LYS A 76 1.44 -11.64 3.12
N ILE A 77 2.15 -12.09 2.09
CA ILE A 77 2.15 -11.42 0.78
C ILE A 77 0.77 -11.48 0.13
N GLU A 78 0.09 -12.62 0.14
CA GLU A 78 -1.28 -12.76 -0.37
C GLU A 78 -2.23 -11.78 0.34
N ALA A 79 -2.16 -11.68 1.67
CA ALA A 79 -2.95 -10.72 2.44
C ALA A 79 -2.64 -9.25 2.07
N LEU A 80 -1.39 -8.92 1.72
CA LEU A 80 -1.02 -7.59 1.22
C LEU A 80 -1.62 -7.31 -0.16
N LEU A 81 -1.61 -8.30 -1.05
CA LEU A 81 -2.21 -8.20 -2.38
C LEU A 81 -3.74 -8.03 -2.29
N GLU A 82 -4.41 -8.78 -1.42
CA GLU A 82 -5.84 -8.62 -1.15
C GLU A 82 -6.19 -7.21 -0.66
N ARG A 83 -5.32 -6.63 0.18
CA ARG A 83 -5.43 -5.24 0.68
C ARG A 83 -5.10 -4.20 -0.40
N LYS A 84 -4.64 -4.62 -1.57
CA LYS A 84 -4.28 -3.75 -2.71
C LYS A 84 -3.31 -2.64 -2.33
N VAL A 85 -2.26 -3.02 -1.59
CA VAL A 85 -1.13 -2.10 -1.35
C VAL A 85 -0.50 -1.70 -2.69
N ASP A 86 0.08 -0.50 -2.75
CA ASP A 86 0.60 0.07 -3.99
C ASP A 86 1.98 -0.50 -4.38
N GLY A 87 2.65 -1.19 -3.46
CA GLY A 87 3.84 -1.96 -3.76
C GLY A 87 4.35 -2.80 -2.60
N ILE A 88 5.09 -3.85 -2.92
CA ILE A 88 5.68 -4.77 -1.94
C ILE A 88 7.17 -4.94 -2.26
N ALA A 89 8.04 -4.69 -1.29
CA ALA A 89 9.45 -5.06 -1.34
C ALA A 89 9.68 -6.31 -0.49
N ILE A 90 10.35 -7.32 -1.04
CA ILE A 90 10.40 -8.66 -0.44
C ILE A 90 11.85 -9.15 -0.36
N SER A 91 12.21 -9.80 0.76
CA SER A 91 13.38 -10.68 0.83
C SER A 91 12.89 -12.13 0.88
N PRO A 92 12.93 -12.89 -0.23
CA PRO A 92 12.33 -14.22 -0.26
C PRO A 92 13.02 -15.19 0.70
N THR A 93 12.22 -15.92 1.49
CA THR A 93 12.73 -16.90 2.46
C THR A 93 13.36 -18.09 1.75
N ALA A 94 12.75 -18.60 0.68
CA ALA A 94 13.25 -19.72 -0.10
C ALA A 94 13.28 -19.41 -1.62
N PRO A 95 14.16 -20.06 -2.40
CA PRO A 95 14.16 -19.92 -3.86
C PRO A 95 12.80 -20.32 -4.44
N GLY A 96 12.25 -19.47 -5.32
CA GLY A 96 11.00 -19.74 -6.02
C GLY A 96 9.73 -19.59 -5.19
N SER A 97 9.79 -19.35 -3.88
CA SER A 97 8.61 -19.39 -3.00
C SER A 97 7.58 -18.29 -3.28
N VAL A 98 7.98 -17.22 -3.95
CA VAL A 98 7.11 -16.05 -4.23
C VAL A 98 6.89 -15.82 -5.74
N VAL A 99 7.21 -16.81 -6.59
CA VAL A 99 7.09 -16.67 -8.05
C VAL A 99 5.64 -16.73 -8.50
N ASP A 100 4.83 -17.56 -7.84
CA ASP A 100 3.44 -17.82 -8.22
C ASP A 100 2.42 -17.08 -7.33
N VAL A 101 2.88 -16.06 -6.59
CA VAL A 101 2.06 -15.24 -5.69
C VAL A 101 1.43 -14.08 -6.45
#